data_AF-A0A2H0Y149-F1
#
_entry.id   AF-A0A2H0Y149-F1
#
_cell.length_a   1.000
_cell.length_b   1.000
_cell.length_c   1.000
_cell.angle_alpha   90.00
_cell.angle_beta   90.00
_cell.angle_gamma   90.00
#
_symmetry.space_group_name_H-M   'P 1'
#
loop_
_entity.id
_entity.type
_entity.pdbx_description
1 polymer ?
#
loop_
_entity_poly.entity_id
_entity_poly.type
_entity_poly.pdbx_seq_one_letter_code
_entity_poly.pdbx_strand_id
1 'polypeptide(L)' 'MTENGNGNGGKEIFKKMVRAGRRTYFVAVKESKNNHKYLMLTESKLVEKDKFDYNTIMIFPEKVADLVKSLEEANQVLV' A
#
# COMPACT_ATOMS: atom_id res chain seq x y z
N MET A 1 -1.67 -0.32 19.42
CA MET A 1 -0.21 -0.45 19.40
C MET A 1 0.21 -1.23 18.15
N THR A 2 0.75 -0.55 17.15
CA THR A 2 1.92 -0.98 16.37
C THR A 2 2.40 0.27 15.61
N GLU A 3 2.98 1.19 16.37
CA GLU A 3 4.12 1.94 15.85
C GLU A 3 5.22 0.90 15.62
N ASN A 4 5.63 0.76 14.36
CA ASN A 4 6.98 0.34 14.02
C ASN A 4 7.32 1.16 12.79
N GLY A 5 7.71 2.41 13.06
CA GLY A 5 8.43 3.25 12.11
C GLY A 5 9.75 2.56 11.81
N ASN A 6 9.75 1.70 10.78
CA ASN A 6 10.98 1.18 10.23
C ASN A 6 11.66 2.35 9.50
N GLY A 7 12.69 2.89 10.12
CA GLY A 7 13.34 4.17 9.80
C GLY A 7 14.14 4.20 8.50
N ASN A 8 13.53 3.80 7.38
CA ASN A 8 14.12 3.96 6.06
C ASN A 8 13.03 4.30 5.02
N GLY A 9 13.02 5.57 4.58
CA GLY A 9 12.35 6.01 3.35
C GLY A 9 11.12 6.91 3.51
N GLY A 10 11.30 8.14 3.98
CA GLY A 10 10.32 9.23 3.78
C GLY A 10 9.22 9.38 4.85
N LYS A 11 8.56 10.54 4.85
CA LYS A 11 7.45 10.90 5.75
C LYS A 11 6.15 10.25 5.27
N GLU A 12 5.47 9.52 6.14
CA GLU A 12 4.15 8.97 5.85
C GLU A 12 3.07 10.06 6.02
N ILE A 13 2.29 10.31 4.97
CA ILE A 13 1.24 11.33 4.93
C ILE A 13 -0.14 10.71 5.13
N PHE A 14 -0.34 9.51 4.58
CA PHE A 14 -1.60 8.79 4.61
C PHE A 14 -1.34 7.30 4.74
N LYS A 15 -2.22 6.60 5.44
CA LYS A 15 -2.23 5.13 5.50
C LYS A 15 -3.63 4.62 5.78
N LYS A 16 -4.06 3.63 5.01
CA LYS A 16 -5.30 2.88 5.24
C LYS A 16 -5.03 1.39 5.13
N MET A 17 -5.69 0.62 6.00
CA MET A 17 -5.61 -0.83 6.04
C MET A 17 -6.94 -1.43 5.58
N VAL A 18 -6.87 -2.49 4.77
CA VAL A 18 -8.02 -3.32 4.37
C VAL A 18 -7.71 -4.77 4.72
N ARG A 19 -8.52 -5.39 5.57
CA ARG A 19 -8.37 -6.80 5.97
C ARG A 19 -9.22 -7.70 5.09
N ALA A 20 -8.64 -8.80 4.63
CA ALA A 20 -9.29 -9.81 3.80
C ALA A 20 -8.81 -11.20 4.22
N GLY A 21 -9.36 -11.72 5.31
CA GLY A 21 -9.00 -13.03 5.87
C GLY A 21 -7.50 -13.12 6.22
N ARG A 22 -6.77 -13.99 5.53
CA ARG A 22 -5.31 -14.18 5.72
C ARG A 22 -4.45 -13.10 5.03
N ARG A 23 -5.07 -12.15 4.32
CA ARG A 23 -4.37 -11.03 3.65
C ARG A 23 -4.76 -9.70 4.29
N THR A 24 -3.80 -8.80 4.37
CA THR A 24 -4.00 -7.41 4.76
C THR A 24 -3.35 -6.51 3.73
N TYR A 25 -4.13 -5.61 3.14
CA TYR A 25 -3.64 -4.61 2.21
C TYR A 25 -3.42 -3.29 2.93
N PHE A 26 -2.29 -2.66 2.67
CA PHE A 26 -1.95 -1.34 3.17
C PHE A 26 -1.80 -0.39 1.98
N VAL A 27 -2.56 0.69 2.01
CA VAL A 27 -2.49 1.78 1.03
C VAL A 27 -1.89 2.97 1.75
N ALA A 28 -0.69 3.39 1.38
CA ALA A 28 0.02 4.48 2.02
C ALA A 28 0.55 5.51 1.03
N VAL A 29 0.52 6.79 1.40
CA VAL A 29 1.19 7.87 0.65
C VAL A 29 2.39 8.31 1.47
N LYS A 30 3.57 8.27 0.87
CA LYS A 30 4.83 8.68 1.49
C LYS A 30 5.49 9.79 0.69
N GLU A 31 6.29 10.60 1.37
CA GLU A 31 7.07 11.69 0.81
C GLU A 31 8.55 11.43 1.05
N SER A 32 9.32 11.35 -0.04
CA SER A 32 10.78 11.22 0.03
C SER A 32 11.43 12.46 0.66
N LYS A 33 12.72 12.36 1.00
CA LYS A 33 13.50 13.50 1.54
C LYS A 33 13.56 14.71 0.59
N ASN A 34 13.29 14.51 -0.70
CA ASN A 34 13.29 15.56 -1.73
C ASN A 34 11.89 16.10 -2.01
N ASN A 35 10.95 15.93 -1.07
CA ASN A 35 9.53 16.31 -1.18
C ASN A 35 8.74 15.63 -2.32
N HIS A 36 9.31 14.64 -3.02
CA HIS A 36 8.56 13.85 -3.99
C HIS A 36 7.68 12.83 -3.30
N LYS A 37 6.38 12.85 -3.59
CA LYS A 37 5.40 11.91 -3.07
C LYS A 37 5.35 10.65 -3.92
N TYR A 38 4.92 9.55 -3.34
CA TYR A 38 4.65 8.30 -4.04
C TYR A 38 3.60 7.49 -3.27
N LEU A 39 2.86 6.66 -4.00
CA LEU A 39 1.91 5.71 -3.44
C LEU A 39 2.62 4.39 -3.19
N MET A 40 2.31 3.77 -2.06
CA MET A 40 2.80 2.45 -1.66
C MET A 40 1.60 1.55 -1.40
N LEU A 41 1.54 0.43 -2.12
CA LEU A 41 0.59 -0.64 -1.91
C LEU A 41 1.34 -1.85 -1.37
N THR A 42 1.04 -2.24 -0.15
CA THR A 42 1.65 -3.43 0.47
C THR A 42 0.58 -4.47 0.74
N GLU A 43 0.79 -5.66 0.23
CA GLU A 43 0.06 -6.86 0.65
C GLU A 43 0.89 -7.57 1.73
N SER A 44 0.27 -7.85 2.87
CA SER A 44 0.77 -8.78 3.88
C SER A 44 -0.07 -10.05 3.87
N LYS A 45 0.55 -11.20 3.69
CA LYS A 45 -0.09 -12.51 3.64
C LYS A 45 0.41 -13.38 4.79
N LEU A 46 -0.50 -13.86 5.64
CA LEU A 46 -0.17 -14.82 6.69
C LEU A 46 0.07 -16.20 6.07
N VAL A 47 1.32 -16.68 6.07
CA VAL A 47 1.73 -17.96 5.47
C VAL A 47 1.66 -19.10 6.49
N GLU A 48 2.20 -18.88 7.67
CA GLU A 48 2.20 -19.81 8.82
C GLU A 48 1.87 -19.02 10.09
N LYS A 49 1.75 -19.71 11.22
CA LYS A 49 1.52 -19.05 12.52
C LYS A 49 2.61 -18.00 12.75
N ASP A 50 2.19 -16.74 12.87
CA ASP A 50 3.03 -15.56 13.07
C ASP A 50 4.08 -15.27 11.97
N LYS A 51 3.96 -15.92 10.80
CA LYS A 51 4.85 -15.68 9.64
C LYS A 51 4.09 -14.99 8.50
N PHE A 52 4.60 -13.84 8.09
CA PHE A 52 3.98 -12.99 7.08
C PHE A 52 4.91 -12.77 5.88
N ASP A 53 4.39 -12.97 4.68
CA ASP A 53 5.02 -12.52 3.44
C ASP A 53 4.52 -11.12 3.09
N TYR A 54 5.42 -10.24 2.65
CA TYR A 54 5.09 -8.88 2.27
C TYR A 54 5.44 -8.64 0.81
N ASN A 55 4.45 -8.27 0.00
CA ASN A 55 4.64 -7.80 -1.36
C ASN A 55 4.36 -6.30 -1.39
N THR A 56 5.33 -5.49 -1.75
CA THR A 56 5.18 -4.04 -1.79
C THR A 56 5.42 -3.53 -3.21
N ILE A 57 4.53 -2.66 -3.66
CA ILE A 57 4.61 -1.97 -4.95
C ILE A 57 4.66 -0.47 -4.65
N MET A 58 5.62 0.22 -5.28
CA MET A 58 5.69 1.67 -5.29
C MET A 58 5.18 2.19 -6.62
N ILE A 59 4.32 3.21 -6.57
CA ILE A 59 3.72 3.84 -7.75
C ILE A 59 4.02 5.33 -7.68
N PHE A 60 4.62 5.85 -8.75
CA PHE A 60 4.91 7.27 -8.87
C PHE A 60 3.63 8.08 -9.15
N PRO A 61 3.54 9.34 -8.70
CA PRO A 61 2.32 10.15 -8.78
C PRO A 61 1.71 10.24 -10.17
N GLU A 62 2.54 10.32 -11.21
CA GLU A 62 2.12 10.43 -12.61
C GLU A 62 1.33 9.21 -13.12
N LYS A 63 1.42 8.06 -12.44
CA LYS A 63 0.68 6.83 -12.76
C LYS A 63 -0.45 6.51 -11.81
N VAL A 64 -0.62 7.28 -10.72
CA VAL A 64 -1.68 7.01 -9.73
C VAL A 64 -3.07 7.19 -10.34
N ALA A 65 -3.29 8.23 -11.15
CA ALA A 65 -4.58 8.47 -11.79
C ALA A 65 -4.98 7.33 -12.74
N ASP A 66 -4.05 6.88 -13.58
CA ASP A 66 -4.26 5.75 -14.48
C ASP A 66 -4.61 4.47 -13.70
N LEU A 67 -3.88 4.20 -12.62
CA LEU A 67 -4.13 3.03 -11.77
C LEU A 67 -5.50 3.07 -11.09
N VAL A 68 -5.91 4.22 -10.55
CA VAL A 68 -7.23 4.38 -9.92
C VAL A 68 -8.34 4.12 -10.93
N LYS A 69 -8.22 4.68 -12.14
CA LYS A 69 -9.19 4.45 -13.21
C LYS A 69 -9.28 2.97 -13.57
N SER A 70 -8.15 2.28 -13.74
CA SER A 70 -8.14 0.83 -14.02
C SER A 70 -8.76 0.01 -12.88
N LEU A 71 -8.58 0.42 -11.62
CA LEU A 71 -9.21 -0.24 -10.47
C LEU A 71 -10.74 -0.03 -10.44
N GLU A 72 -11.21 1.17 -10.80
CA GLU A 72 -12.64 1.47 -10.91
C GLU A 72 -13.30 0.66 -12.03
N GLU A 73 -12.68 0.60 -13.21
CA GLU A 73 -13.13 -0.24 -14.32
C GLU A 73 -13.17 -1.72 -13.93
N ALA A 74 -12.13 -2.23 -13.26
CA ALA A 74 -12.11 -3.60 -12.76
C ALA A 74 -13.21 -3.87 -11.73
N ASN A 75 -13.50 -2.90 -10.85
CA ASN A 75 -14.57 -3.02 -9.86
C ASN A 75 -15.94 -3.17 -10.51
N GLN A 76 -16.22 -2.48 -11.63
CA GLN A 76 -17.48 -2.60 -12.36
C GLN A 76 -17.72 -4.00 -12.96
N VAL A 77 -16.66 -4.78 -13.17
CA VAL A 77 -16.76 -6.17 -13.67
C VAL A 77 -16.97 -7.17 -12.53
N LEU A 78 -16.48 -6.83 -11.33
CA LEU A 78 -16.56 -7.71 -10.15
C LEU A 78 -17.90 -7.62 -9.42
N VAL A 79 -18.63 -6.52 -9.59
CA VAL A 79 -19.97 -6.29 -9.00
C VAL A 79 -21.08 -6.61 -10.00
#